data_AF-A0A179VHF6-F1
#
_entry.id   AF-A0A179VHF6-F1
#
_cell.length_a   1.000
_cell.length_b   1.000
_cell.length_c   1.000
_cell.angle_alpha   90.00
_cell.angle_beta   90.00
_cell.angle_gamma   90.00
#
_symmetry.space_group_name_H-M   'P 1'
#
loop_
_entity.id
_entity.type
_entity.pdbx_description
1 polymer ?
#
loop_
_entity_poly.entity_id
_entity_poly.type
_entity_poly.pdbx_seq_one_letter_code
_entity_poly.pdbx_strand_id
1 'polypeptide(L)' 'MRALRHLAGLTLTGLADLIEDATGVRYTVGALSAIEGGLRGASKELLAGIEVAYGLEPGTITTTYRPRLASVRGIA' A
#
# COMPACT_ATOMS: atom_id res chain seq x y z
N MET A 1 -0.75 6.80 5.88
CA MET A 1 -1.73 5.93 5.20
C MET A 1 -2.99 5.72 6.03
N ARG A 2 -2.95 5.03 7.18
CA ARG A 2 -4.17 4.79 8.00
C ARG A 2 -4.99 6.06 8.27
N ALA A 3 -4.35 7.13 8.73
CA ALA A 3 -5.02 8.40 9.00
C ALA A 3 -5.70 9.00 7.76
N LEU A 4 -5.04 8.93 6.60
CA LEU A 4 -5.58 9.42 5.33
C LEU A 4 -6.85 8.65 4.94
N ARG A 5 -6.85 7.32 5.10
CA ARG A 5 -8.03 6.49 4.84
C ARG A 5 -9.22 6.89 5.70
N HIS A 6 -9.00 7.12 6.99
CA HIS A 6 -10.05 7.56 7.91
C HIS A 6 -10.56 8.97 7.58
N LEU A 7 -9.68 9.91 7.22
CA LEU A 7 -10.08 11.26 6.80
C LEU A 7 -10.89 11.25 5.50
N ALA A 8 -10.58 10.34 4.58
CA ALA A 8 -11.33 10.14 3.35
C ALA A 8 -12.64 9.34 3.55
N GLY A 9 -12.96 8.91 4.77
CA GLY A 9 -14.15 8.10 5.05
C GLY A 9 -14.12 6.70 4.43
N LEU A 10 -12.95 6.20 4.01
CA LEU A 10 -12.82 4.94 3.31
C LEU A 10 -12.69 3.75 4.28
N THR A 11 -13.36 2.66 3.96
CA THR A 11 -13.07 1.35 4.56
C THR A 11 -11.86 0.71 3.85
N LEU A 12 -11.24 -0.30 4.45
CA LEU A 12 -10.17 -1.05 3.76
C LEU A 12 -10.68 -1.76 2.51
N THR A 13 -11.91 -2.25 2.53
CA THR A 13 -12.57 -2.83 1.35
C THR A 13 -12.79 -1.78 0.27
N GLY A 14 -13.33 -0.62 0.63
CA GLY A 14 -13.55 0.47 -0.35
C GLY A 14 -12.25 0.98 -0.95
N LEU A 15 -11.17 1.04 -0.16
CA LEU A 15 -9.84 1.34 -0.70
C LEU A 15 -9.36 0.24 -1.66
N ALA A 16 -9.58 -1.04 -1.34
CA ALA A 16 -9.21 -2.15 -2.23
C ALA A 16 -9.96 -2.09 -3.57
N ASP A 17 -11.26 -1.78 -3.54
CA ASP A 17 -12.09 -1.65 -4.74
C ASP A 17 -11.60 -0.46 -5.60
N LEU A 18 -11.31 0.70 -4.99
CA LEU A 18 -10.76 1.86 -5.72
C LEU A 18 -9.39 1.57 -6.37
N ILE A 19 -8.53 0.83 -5.68
CA ILE A 19 -7.22 0.43 -6.24
C ILE A 19 -7.40 -0.56 -7.40
N GLU A 20 -8.32 -1.51 -7.26
CA GLU A 20 -8.65 -2.45 -8.34
C GLU A 20 -9.20 -1.72 -9.56
N ASP A 21 -10.11 -0.76 -9.37
CA ASP A 21 -10.65 0.06 -10.46
C ASP A 21 -9.54 0.87 -11.16
N ALA A 22 -8.56 1.36 -10.40
CA ALA A 22 -7.46 2.17 -10.93
C ALA A 22 -6.34 1.35 -11.62
N THR A 23 -6.08 0.13 -11.15
CA THR A 23 -4.86 -0.63 -11.52
C THR A 23 -5.14 -2.01 -12.12
N GLY A 24 -6.37 -2.49 -12.04
CA GLY A 24 -6.75 -3.87 -12.37
C GLY A 24 -6.28 -4.92 -11.35
N VAL A 25 -5.66 -4.51 -10.23
CA VAL A 25 -5.11 -5.42 -9.22
C VAL A 25 -5.91 -5.33 -7.93
N ARG A 26 -6.52 -6.45 -7.53
CA ARG A 26 -7.22 -6.55 -6.25
C ARG A 26 -6.28 -6.92 -5.10
N TYR A 27 -6.14 -6.02 -4.15
CA TYR A 27 -5.41 -6.28 -2.90
C TYR A 27 -6.35 -6.78 -1.81
N THR A 28 -5.85 -7.65 -0.93
CA THR A 28 -6.65 -8.12 0.21
C THR A 28 -6.68 -7.08 1.33
N VAL A 29 -7.77 -7.05 2.10
CA VAL A 29 -7.92 -6.20 3.30
C VAL A 29 -6.75 -6.43 4.27
N GLY A 30 -6.31 -7.68 4.44
CA GLY A 30 -5.18 -8.02 5.29
C GLY A 30 -3.85 -7.44 4.78
N ALA A 31 -3.62 -7.44 3.47
CA ALA A 31 -2.43 -6.82 2.88
C ALA A 31 -2.43 -5.31 3.09
N LEU A 32 -3.55 -4.63 2.81
CA LEU A 32 -3.69 -3.19 3.03
C LEU A 32 -3.53 -2.82 4.51
N SER A 33 -4.12 -3.59 5.43
CA SER A 33 -3.95 -3.39 6.86
C SER A 33 -2.49 -3.57 7.32
N ALA A 34 -1.77 -4.57 6.80
CA ALA A 34 -0.38 -4.79 7.13
C ALA A 34 0.52 -3.64 6.64
N ILE A 35 0.18 -3.06 5.49
CA ILE A 35 0.88 -1.90 4.93
C ILE A 35 0.58 -0.63 5.73
N GLU A 36 -0.69 -0.38 6.04
CA GLU A 36 -1.10 0.75 6.88
C GLU A 36 -0.48 0.71 8.27
N GLY A 37 -0.30 -0.50 8.83
CA GLY A 37 0.34 -0.73 10.12
C GLY A 37 1.87 -0.80 10.08
N GLY A 38 2.50 -0.65 8.91
CA GLY A 38 3.96 -0.71 8.76
C GLY A 38 4.59 -2.10 8.89
N LEU A 39 3.77 -3.16 8.96
CA LEU A 39 4.25 -4.56 8.97
C LEU A 39 4.79 -5.00 7.61
N ARG A 40 4.34 -4.37 6.52
CA ARG A 40 4.80 -4.62 5.15
C ARG A 40 5.06 -3.30 4.43
N GLY A 41 6.05 -3.31 3.54
CA GLY A 41 6.23 -2.24 2.56
C GLY A 41 5.18 -2.31 1.46
N ALA A 42 4.98 -1.20 0.74
CA ALA A 42 4.14 -1.12 -0.44
C ALA A 42 5.00 -1.15 -1.71
N SER A 43 4.51 -1.80 -2.77
CA SER A 43 5.14 -1.70 -4.09
C SER A 43 4.85 -0.34 -4.72
N LYS A 44 5.58 0.00 -5.79
CA LYS A 44 5.33 1.22 -6.55
C LYS A 44 3.95 1.21 -7.20
N GLU A 45 3.49 0.06 -7.73
CA GLU A 45 2.14 -0.01 -8.32
C GLU A 45 1.04 0.23 -7.27
N LEU A 46 1.21 -0.32 -6.06
CA LEU A 46 0.24 -0.09 -5.00
C LEU A 46 0.23 1.37 -4.55
N LEU A 47 1.39 2.02 -4.42
CA LEU A 47 1.44 3.44 -4.08
C LEU A 47 0.73 4.30 -5.13
N ALA A 48 0.95 4.02 -6.42
CA ALA A 48 0.26 4.70 -7.51
C ALA A 48 -1.26 4.45 -7.46
N GLY A 49 -1.71 3.22 -7.22
CA GLY A 49 -3.13 2.91 -7.05
C GLY A 49 -3.77 3.65 -5.87
N ILE A 50 -3.02 3.81 -4.77
CA ILE A 50 -3.48 4.57 -3.61
C ILE A 50 -3.53 6.07 -3.91
N GLU A 51 -2.56 6.62 -4.64
CA GLU A 51 -2.58 8.02 -5.09
C GLU A 51 -3.83 8.31 -5.93
N VAL A 52 -4.15 7.42 -6.89
CA VAL A 52 -5.37 7.53 -7.70
C VAL A 52 -6.63 7.43 -6.82
N ALA A 53 -6.68 6.48 -5.89
CA ALA A 53 -7.83 6.32 -4.99
C ALA A 53 -8.11 7.55 -4.12
N TYR A 54 -7.08 8.35 -3.81
CA TYR A 54 -7.21 9.60 -3.06
C TYR A 54 -7.24 10.86 -3.95
N GLY A 55 -7.15 10.72 -5.27
CA GLY A 55 -7.08 11.86 -6.19
C GLY A 55 -5.81 12.71 -6.00
N LEU A 56 -4.71 12.08 -5.61
CA LEU A 56 -3.42 12.75 -5.40
C LEU A 56 -2.59 12.76 -6.68
N GLU A 57 -1.67 13.73 -6.78
CA GLU A 57 -0.70 13.77 -7.87
C GLU A 57 0.25 12.55 -7.78
N PRO A 58 0.63 11.92 -8.91
CA PRO A 58 1.58 10.81 -8.91
C PRO A 58 2.88 11.16 -8.19
N GLY A 59 3.33 10.28 -7.29
CA GLY A 59 4.54 10.48 -6.49
C GLY A 59 4.34 11.30 -5.21
N THR A 60 3.13 11.77 -4.91
CA THR A 60 2.79 12.40 -3.61
C THR A 60 3.07 11.45 -2.45
N ILE A 61 2.77 10.17 -2.60
CA ILE A 61 2.99 9.15 -1.59
C ILE A 61 4.31 8.44 -1.89
N THR A 62 5.34 8.80 -1.14
CA THR A 62 6.64 8.14 -1.22
C THR A 62 6.83 7.15 -0.08
N THR A 63 7.73 6.18 -0.29
CA THR A 63 8.19 5.31 0.79
C THR A 63 9.71 5.25 0.79
N THR A 64 10.30 5.34 1.98
CA THR A 64 11.72 5.06 2.21
C THR A 64 11.96 3.61 2.59
N TYR A 65 10.97 2.72 2.34
CA TYR A 65 11.08 1.29 2.67
C TYR A 65 12.34 0.68 2.08
N ARG A 66 13.25 0.27 2.96
CA ARG A 66 14.39 -0.56 2.63
C ARG A 66 14.00 -2.01 2.91
N PRO A 67 13.99 -2.90 1.89
CA PRO A 67 13.81 -4.32 2.13
C PRO A 67 14.80 -4.79 3.21
N ARG A 68 14.32 -5.48 4.24
CA ARG A 68 15.23 -6.16 5.16
C ARG A 68 15.97 -7.20 4.33
N LEU A 69 17.30 -7.08 4.23
CA LEU A 69 18.13 -8.11 3.63
C LEU A 69 17.75 -9.44 4.27
N ALA A 70 17.34 -10.41 3.45
CA ALA A 70 17.14 -11.76 3.93
C ALA A 70 18.42 -12.17 4.65
N SER A 71 18.30 -12.65 5.88
CA SER A 71 19.43 -13.29 6.55
C SER A 71 19.88 -14.42 5.63
N VAL A 72 21.00 -14.20 4.94
CA VAL A 72 21.74 -15.28 4.29
C VAL A 72 22.24 -16.12 5.46
N ARG A 73 21.43 -17.09 5.88
CA ARG A 73 21.92 -18.18 6.72
C ARG A 73 22.92 -18.91 5.83
N GLY A 74 24.20 -18.64 6.09
CA GLY A 74 25.31 -19.34 5.45
C GLY A 74 25.08 -20.84 5.62
N ILE A 75 24.90 -21.51 4.49
CA ILE A 75 25.21 -22.92 4.35
C ILE A 75 26.74 -22.97 4.36
N ALA A 76 27.30 -23.28 5.53
CA ALA A 76 28.65 -23.76 5.70
C ALA A 76 28.67 -25.28 5.47
#